data_AF-C9SXT9-F1
#
_entry.id   AF-C9SXT9-F1
#
_cell.length_a   1.000
_cell.length_b   1.000
_cell.length_c   1.000
_cell.angle_alpha   90.00
_cell.angle_beta   90.00
_cell.angle_gamma   90.00
#
_symmetry.space_group_name_H-M   'P 1'
#
loop_
_entity.id
_entity.type
_entity.pdbx_description
1 polymer ?
#
loop_
_entity_poly.entity_id
_entity_poly.type
_entity_poly.pdbx_seq_one_letter_code
_entity_poly.pdbx_strand_id
1 'polypeptide(L)'
;MEILRVYHKNSIVEANKAKEIEEDVILALTGLRSDLHQKIKEIKSLSGDFKNSVEKEMDATRKLVKSLQETIGQSDADPASATGKQDPYLLRLAVDRQVERQIDEENYLHQAYLNLEASGRELESIVVGEIQKAYNAYAGILKRESDAAYNAIDELRIGPIAMPKDTEWTHFVQKDDHFVDPEIPVRSADQIHYPGQDHLTCQEIRAGLLERKSKYLKSYTAGW
;
A
#
# COMPACT_ATOMS: atom_id res chain seq x y z
N MET A 1 21.83 -14.46 -16.92
CA MET A 1 21.02 -15.42 -16.14
C MET A 1 20.99 -15.11 -14.64
N GLU A 2 21.97 -14.38 -14.10
CA GLU A 2 22.00 -13.96 -12.68
C GLU A 2 20.78 -13.10 -12.28
N ILE A 3 20.43 -12.09 -13.10
CA ILE A 3 19.31 -11.14 -12.85
C ILE A 3 17.99 -11.88 -12.60
N LEU A 4 17.62 -12.79 -13.50
CA LEU A 4 16.38 -13.57 -13.36
C LEU A 4 16.42 -14.51 -12.14
N ARG A 5 17.58 -15.11 -11.84
CA ARG A 5 17.73 -15.93 -10.63
C ARG A 5 17.57 -15.10 -9.36
N VAL A 6 18.14 -13.91 -9.32
CA VAL A 6 18.00 -12.96 -8.20
C VAL A 6 16.55 -12.52 -8.07
N TYR A 7 15.89 -12.14 -9.17
CA TYR A 7 14.48 -11.78 -9.16
C TYR A 7 13.59 -12.91 -8.64
N HIS A 8 13.75 -14.14 -9.15
CA HIS A 8 12.96 -15.28 -8.69
C HIS A 8 13.26 -15.66 -7.23
N LYS A 9 14.52 -15.56 -6.80
CA LYS A 9 14.88 -15.77 -5.39
C LYS A 9 14.22 -14.74 -4.48
N ASN A 10 14.23 -13.46 -4.88
CA ASN A 10 13.58 -12.38 -4.14
C ASN A 10 12.05 -12.55 -4.15
N SER A 11 11.47 -12.96 -5.27
CA SER A 11 10.04 -13.25 -5.39
C SER A 11 9.61 -14.39 -4.44
N ILE A 12 10.41 -15.44 -4.28
CA ILE A 12 10.14 -16.51 -3.29
C ILE A 12 10.20 -15.97 -1.86
N VAL A 13 11.17 -15.11 -1.55
CA VAL A 13 11.29 -14.47 -0.23
C VAL A 13 10.08 -13.57 0.04
N GLU A 14 9.67 -12.74 -0.93
CA GLU A 14 8.49 -11.90 -0.79
C GLU A 14 7.19 -12.71 -0.75
N ALA A 15 7.09 -13.85 -1.44
CA ALA A 15 5.94 -14.76 -1.31
C ALA A 15 5.84 -15.37 0.10
N ASN A 16 6.96 -15.67 0.74
CA ASN A 16 6.97 -16.06 2.15
C ASN A 16 6.54 -14.91 3.08
N LYS A 17 6.90 -13.66 2.75
CA LYS A 17 6.38 -12.47 3.45
C LYS A 17 4.91 -12.19 3.14
N ALA A 18 4.39 -12.63 2.00
CA ALA A 18 2.95 -12.56 1.73
C ALA A 18 2.15 -13.45 2.70
N LYS A 19 2.78 -14.45 3.33
CA LYS A 19 2.19 -15.16 4.46
C LYS A 19 2.01 -14.28 5.71
N GLU A 20 2.82 -13.23 5.86
CA GLU A 20 2.61 -12.18 6.87
C GLU A 20 1.30 -11.41 6.60
N ILE A 21 0.70 -11.45 5.40
CA ILE A 21 -0.66 -10.93 5.16
C ILE A 21 -1.69 -11.76 5.92
N GLU A 22 -1.54 -13.09 5.87
CA GLU A 22 -2.44 -14.02 6.54
C GLU A 22 -2.36 -13.85 8.06
N GLU A 23 -1.16 -13.57 8.56
CA GLU A 23 -0.96 -13.32 9.98
C GLU A 23 -1.38 -11.89 10.35
N ASP A 24 -0.81 -10.85 9.76
CA ASP A 24 -1.02 -9.47 10.23
C ASP A 24 -2.40 -8.92 9.85
N VAL A 25 -2.84 -9.08 8.60
CA VAL A 25 -4.09 -8.47 8.12
C VAL A 25 -5.30 -9.32 8.53
N ILE A 26 -5.25 -10.63 8.31
CA ILE A 26 -6.40 -11.49 8.60
C ILE A 26 -6.57 -11.69 10.11
N LEU A 27 -5.50 -11.86 10.90
CA LEU A 27 -5.68 -11.97 12.36
C LEU A 27 -6.18 -10.65 12.96
N ALA A 28 -5.71 -9.49 12.50
CA ALA A 28 -6.20 -8.20 12.97
C ALA A 28 -7.71 -8.02 12.69
N LEU A 29 -8.15 -8.28 11.46
CA LEU A 29 -9.57 -8.19 11.10
C LEU A 29 -10.43 -9.26 11.79
N THR A 30 -9.88 -10.45 12.01
CA THR A 30 -10.58 -11.52 12.74
C THR A 30 -10.72 -11.17 14.22
N GLY A 31 -9.68 -10.58 14.82
CA GLY A 31 -9.71 -10.02 16.17
C GLY A 31 -10.76 -8.93 16.30
N LEU A 32 -10.75 -7.94 15.39
CA LEU A 32 -11.75 -6.87 15.34
C LEU A 32 -13.18 -7.43 15.25
N ARG A 33 -13.41 -8.46 14.44
CA ARG A 33 -14.73 -9.11 14.34
C ARG A 33 -15.15 -9.73 15.67
N SER A 34 -14.24 -10.41 16.36
CA SER A 34 -14.50 -10.99 17.68
C SER A 34 -14.84 -9.91 18.71
N ASP A 35 -14.05 -8.84 18.74
CA ASP A 35 -14.24 -7.71 19.64
C ASP A 35 -15.59 -7.01 19.39
N LEU A 36 -15.96 -6.83 18.12
CA LEU A 36 -17.26 -6.28 17.74
C LEU A 36 -18.41 -7.19 18.18
N HIS A 37 -18.28 -8.51 18.06
CA HIS A 37 -19.30 -9.41 18.59
C HIS A 37 -19.48 -9.28 20.10
N GLN A 38 -18.39 -9.07 20.83
CA GLN A 38 -18.44 -8.83 22.27
C GLN A 38 -19.10 -7.48 22.58
N LYS A 39 -18.73 -6.41 21.86
CA LYS A 39 -19.35 -5.07 22.00
C LYS A 39 -20.85 -5.09 21.69
N ILE A 40 -21.29 -5.84 20.69
CA ILE A 40 -22.71 -6.01 20.37
C ILE A 40 -23.46 -6.64 21.55
N LYS A 41 -22.88 -7.62 22.24
CA LYS A 41 -23.51 -8.24 23.43
C LYS A 41 -23.60 -7.24 24.58
N GLU A 42 -22.54 -6.47 24.82
CA GLU A 42 -22.51 -5.41 25.83
C GLU A 42 -23.60 -4.36 25.54
N ILE A 43 -23.70 -3.87 24.31
CA ILE A 43 -24.74 -2.89 23.92
C ILE A 43 -26.15 -3.45 24.10
N LYS A 44 -26.39 -4.71 23.72
CA LYS A 44 -27.70 -5.36 23.94
C LYS A 44 -28.04 -5.50 25.42
N SER A 45 -27.03 -5.68 26.28
CA SER A 45 -27.23 -5.79 27.73
C SER A 45 -27.63 -4.46 28.39
N LEU A 46 -27.38 -3.31 27.74
CA LEU A 46 -27.79 -1.97 28.21
C LEU A 46 -29.30 -1.70 28.11
N SER A 47 -30.11 -2.65 27.63
CA SER A 47 -31.57 -2.49 27.51
C SER A 47 -32.28 -2.06 28.80
N GLY A 48 -31.68 -2.32 29.96
CA GLY A 48 -32.18 -1.86 31.26
C GLY A 48 -32.07 -0.34 31.47
N ASP A 49 -31.04 0.31 30.93
CA ASP A 49 -30.77 1.73 31.13
C ASP A 49 -31.79 2.64 30.42
N PHE A 50 -32.47 2.10 29.41
CA PHE A 50 -33.51 2.79 28.63
C PHE A 50 -34.92 2.57 29.15
N LYS A 51 -35.09 1.75 30.21
CA LYS A 51 -36.40 1.52 30.82
C LYS A 51 -36.79 2.75 31.63
N ASN A 52 -37.71 3.55 31.12
CA ASN A 52 -38.18 4.78 31.75
C ASN A 52 -39.69 4.77 32.00
N SER A 53 -40.14 5.76 32.76
CA SER A 53 -41.54 6.05 33.04
C SER A 53 -42.04 7.34 32.41
N VAL A 54 -41.35 7.85 31.37
CA VAL A 54 -41.69 9.12 30.69
C VAL A 54 -43.16 9.16 30.29
N GLU A 55 -43.67 8.12 29.60
CA GLU A 55 -45.08 8.07 29.20
C GLU A 55 -46.04 8.16 30.39
N LYS A 56 -45.69 7.51 31.51
CA LYS A 56 -46.50 7.52 32.74
C LYS A 56 -46.50 8.90 33.40
N GLU A 57 -45.34 9.54 33.48
CA GLU A 57 -45.21 10.88 34.06
C GLU A 57 -45.86 11.94 33.16
N MET A 58 -45.75 11.82 31.83
CA MET A 58 -46.47 12.65 30.85
C MET A 58 -47.99 12.55 31.01
N ASP A 59 -48.52 11.34 31.16
CA ASP A 59 -49.94 11.10 31.41
C ASP A 59 -50.41 11.70 32.73
N ALA A 60 -49.58 11.59 33.78
CA ALA A 60 -49.85 12.20 35.07
C ALA A 60 -49.86 13.74 34.99
N THR A 61 -48.90 14.35 34.28
CA THR A 61 -48.87 15.79 34.00
C THR A 61 -50.13 16.23 33.25
N ARG A 62 -50.51 15.51 32.18
CA ARG A 62 -51.71 15.83 31.39
C ARG A 62 -52.98 15.82 32.25
N LYS A 63 -53.11 14.85 33.17
CA LYS A 63 -54.25 14.77 34.10
C LYS A 63 -54.28 15.94 35.08
N LEU A 64 -53.15 16.29 35.69
CA LEU A 64 -53.08 17.41 36.65
C LEU A 64 -53.30 18.76 35.99
N VAL A 65 -52.74 19.00 34.78
CA VAL A 65 -52.98 20.22 34.00
C VAL A 65 -54.45 20.36 33.63
N LYS A 66 -55.09 19.27 33.19
CA LYS A 66 -56.53 19.27 32.89
C LYS A 66 -57.36 19.59 34.14
N SER A 67 -57.02 18.98 35.29
CA SER A 67 -57.68 19.26 36.57
C SER A 67 -57.53 20.72 37.00
N LEU A 68 -56.33 21.31 36.82
CA LEU A 68 -56.10 22.73 37.10
C LEU A 68 -56.96 23.62 36.20
N GLN A 69 -57.00 23.33 34.90
CA GLN A 69 -57.77 24.10 33.92
C GLN A 69 -59.28 24.05 34.19
N GLU A 70 -59.81 22.88 34.55
CA GLU A 70 -61.22 22.71 34.95
C GLU A 70 -61.54 23.51 36.21
N THR A 71 -60.62 23.54 37.18
CA THR A 71 -60.82 24.24 38.45
C THR A 71 -60.78 25.76 38.27
N ILE A 72 -59.86 26.28 37.44
CA ILE A 72 -59.81 27.71 37.08
C ILE A 72 -61.13 28.15 36.41
N GLY A 73 -61.62 27.36 35.45
CA GLY A 73 -62.89 27.67 34.78
C GLY A 73 -64.10 27.64 35.73
N GLN A 74 -64.09 26.77 36.74
CA GLN A 74 -65.12 26.75 37.78
C GLN A 74 -65.01 27.94 38.75
N SER A 75 -63.80 28.32 39.17
CA SER A 75 -63.60 29.47 40.06
C SER A 75 -63.95 30.81 39.40
N ASP A 76 -63.72 30.93 38.09
CA ASP A 76 -64.12 32.12 37.31
C ASP A 76 -65.65 32.24 37.20
N ALA A 77 -66.36 31.11 37.19
CA ALA A 77 -67.83 31.06 37.12
C ALA A 77 -68.50 31.24 38.49
N ASP A 78 -67.95 30.66 39.55
CA ASP A 78 -68.45 30.78 40.92
C ASP A 78 -67.30 30.76 41.95
N PRO A 79 -66.86 31.93 42.45
CA PRO A 79 -65.78 32.04 43.43
C PRO A 79 -66.08 31.38 44.78
N ALA A 80 -67.36 31.14 45.11
CA ALA A 80 -67.77 30.53 46.38
C ALA A 80 -67.76 28.99 46.35
N SER A 81 -67.62 28.39 45.16
CA SER A 81 -67.57 26.94 44.95
C SER A 81 -66.20 26.32 45.32
N ALA A 82 -65.16 27.14 45.47
CA ALA A 82 -63.79 26.68 45.72
C ALA A 82 -63.67 25.98 47.10
N THR A 83 -63.54 24.65 47.08
CA THR A 83 -63.16 23.87 48.26
C THR A 83 -61.63 23.87 48.45
N GLY A 84 -61.12 23.71 49.67
CA GLY A 84 -59.66 23.74 49.93
C GLY A 84 -58.82 22.69 49.18
N LYS A 85 -59.43 21.65 48.62
CA LYS A 85 -58.76 20.67 47.73
C LYS A 85 -58.74 21.09 46.24
N GLN A 86 -59.60 22.03 45.87
CA GLN A 86 -59.72 22.63 44.54
C GLN A 86 -59.19 24.06 44.55
N ASP A 87 -58.25 24.37 45.45
CA ASP A 87 -57.56 25.65 45.42
C ASP A 87 -56.66 25.71 44.17
N PRO A 88 -56.84 26.70 43.26
CA PRO A 88 -56.04 26.81 42.04
C PRO A 88 -54.53 26.95 42.31
N TYR A 89 -54.13 27.59 43.41
CA TYR A 89 -52.73 27.75 43.78
C TYR A 89 -52.11 26.41 44.21
N LEU A 90 -52.83 25.61 45.00
CA LEU A 90 -52.34 24.27 45.41
C LEU A 90 -52.26 23.30 44.23
N LEU A 91 -53.24 23.35 43.31
CA LEU A 91 -53.22 22.55 42.08
C LEU A 91 -52.08 22.98 41.15
N ARG A 92 -51.81 24.29 41.02
CA ARG A 92 -50.65 24.80 40.28
C ARG A 92 -49.35 24.27 40.85
N LEU A 93 -49.16 24.30 42.18
CA LEU A 93 -47.97 23.76 42.82
C LEU A 93 -47.80 22.24 42.57
N ALA A 94 -48.91 21.49 42.56
CA ALA A 94 -48.89 20.07 42.22
C ALA A 94 -48.52 19.81 40.75
N VAL A 95 -49.03 20.64 39.83
CA VAL A 95 -48.64 20.61 38.41
C VAL A 95 -47.16 20.94 38.26
N ASP A 96 -46.68 22.02 38.86
CA ASP A 96 -45.27 22.45 38.79
C ASP A 96 -44.34 21.30 39.23
N ARG A 97 -44.63 20.66 40.37
CA ARG A 97 -43.85 19.51 40.86
C ARG A 97 -43.93 18.29 39.94
N GLN A 98 -45.07 18.06 39.29
CA GLN A 98 -45.23 16.94 38.36
C GLN A 98 -44.47 17.21 37.05
N VAL A 99 -44.47 18.45 36.57
CA VAL A 99 -43.70 18.88 35.40
C VAL A 99 -42.21 18.72 35.66
N GLU A 100 -41.70 19.11 36.84
CA GLU A 100 -40.31 18.87 37.22
C GLU A 100 -39.93 17.38 37.14
N ARG A 101 -40.77 16.49 37.69
CA ARG A 101 -40.54 15.04 37.62
C ARG A 101 -40.53 14.50 36.19
N GLN A 102 -41.45 14.97 35.36
CA GLN A 102 -41.49 14.58 33.95
C GLN A 102 -40.21 15.02 33.24
N ILE A 103 -39.78 16.27 33.45
CA ILE A 103 -38.56 16.83 32.86
C ILE A 103 -37.32 16.05 33.32
N ASP A 104 -37.24 15.68 34.60
CA ASP A 104 -36.12 14.89 35.13
C ASP A 104 -36.02 13.52 34.44
N GLU A 105 -37.15 12.84 34.25
CA GLU A 105 -37.21 11.54 33.57
C GLU A 105 -36.89 11.64 32.07
N GLU A 106 -37.40 12.68 31.40
CA GLU A 106 -37.08 12.99 30.00
C GLU A 106 -35.60 13.29 29.81
N ASN A 107 -35.01 14.12 30.69
CA ASN A 107 -33.60 14.47 30.67
C ASN A 107 -32.72 13.25 30.95
N TYR A 108 -33.11 12.39 31.89
CA TYR A 108 -32.41 11.14 32.16
C TYR A 108 -32.35 10.25 30.90
N LEU A 109 -33.49 10.03 30.26
CA LEU A 109 -33.55 9.25 29.02
C LEU A 109 -32.74 9.91 27.89
N HIS A 110 -32.84 11.23 27.75
CA HIS A 110 -32.12 11.98 26.74
C HIS A 110 -30.60 11.86 26.92
N GLN A 111 -30.10 12.01 28.14
CA GLN A 111 -28.69 11.83 28.47
C GLN A 111 -28.21 10.40 28.19
N ALA A 112 -29.03 9.38 28.48
CA ALA A 112 -28.71 7.99 28.15
C ALA A 112 -28.52 7.78 26.63
N TYR A 113 -29.39 8.36 25.80
CA TYR A 113 -29.24 8.31 24.34
C TYR A 113 -27.99 9.05 23.84
N LEU A 114 -27.73 10.27 24.36
CA LEU A 114 -26.54 11.03 23.99
C LEU A 114 -25.25 10.27 24.32
N ASN A 115 -25.20 9.60 25.47
CA ASN A 115 -24.06 8.78 25.87
C ASN A 115 -23.88 7.57 24.95
N LEU A 116 -24.98 6.90 24.56
CA LEU A 116 -24.93 5.79 23.62
C LEU A 116 -24.44 6.23 22.24
N GLU A 117 -24.92 7.37 21.74
CA GLU A 117 -24.50 7.92 20.44
C GLU A 117 -23.01 8.30 20.45
N ALA A 118 -22.56 8.98 21.52
CA ALA A 118 -21.15 9.33 21.68
C ALA A 118 -20.24 8.09 21.71
N SER A 119 -20.61 7.06 22.48
CA SER A 119 -19.88 5.79 22.52
C SER A 119 -19.91 5.05 21.18
N GLY A 120 -21.05 5.06 20.49
CA GLY A 120 -21.19 4.47 19.15
C GLY A 120 -20.31 5.16 18.11
N ARG A 121 -20.20 6.48 18.17
CA ARG A 121 -19.31 7.27 17.29
C ARG A 121 -17.83 6.93 17.53
N GLU A 122 -17.42 6.78 18.79
CA GLU A 122 -16.06 6.38 19.13
C GLU A 122 -15.75 4.96 18.62
N LEU A 123 -16.68 4.02 18.81
CA LEU A 123 -16.55 2.65 18.29
C LEU A 123 -16.39 2.65 16.76
N GLU A 124 -17.22 3.40 16.04
CA GLU A 124 -17.13 3.51 14.57
C GLU A 124 -15.76 4.05 14.13
N SER A 125 -15.23 5.06 14.83
CA SER A 125 -13.89 5.59 14.54
C SER A 125 -12.80 4.53 14.70
N ILE A 126 -12.91 3.66 15.71
CA ILE A 126 -11.96 2.56 15.95
C ILE A 126 -12.07 1.53 14.82
N VAL A 127 -13.29 1.11 14.46
CA VAL A 127 -13.54 0.13 13.40
C VAL A 127 -12.99 0.61 12.06
N VAL A 128 -13.32 1.84 11.67
CA VAL A 128 -12.83 2.44 10.42
C VAL A 128 -11.30 2.56 10.46
N GLY A 129 -10.72 2.94 11.60
CA GLY A 129 -9.27 3.03 11.78
C GLY A 129 -8.55 1.69 11.56
N GLU A 130 -9.07 0.59 12.10
CA GLU A 130 -8.49 -0.75 11.90
C GLU A 130 -8.61 -1.23 10.45
N ILE A 131 -9.75 -0.97 9.80
CA ILE A 131 -9.93 -1.29 8.37
C ILE A 131 -8.92 -0.49 7.52
N GLN A 132 -8.71 0.80 7.82
CA GLN A 132 -7.73 1.62 7.12
C GLN A 132 -6.29 1.11 7.33
N LYS A 133 -5.92 0.68 8.54
CA LYS A 133 -4.61 0.06 8.80
C LYS A 133 -4.41 -1.20 7.98
N ALA A 134 -5.42 -2.08 7.93
CA ALA A 134 -5.40 -3.30 7.11
C ALA A 134 -5.17 -2.99 5.62
N TYR A 135 -5.90 -2.02 5.07
CA TYR A 135 -5.70 -1.59 3.67
C TYR A 135 -4.32 -0.99 3.42
N ASN A 136 -3.80 -0.17 4.34
CA ASN A 136 -2.45 0.40 4.21
C ASN A 136 -1.37 -0.68 4.23
N ALA A 137 -1.48 -1.69 5.11
CA ALA A 137 -0.57 -2.82 5.14
C ALA A 137 -0.60 -3.59 3.81
N TYR A 138 -1.80 -3.89 3.30
CA TYR A 138 -1.96 -4.57 2.02
C TYR A 138 -1.39 -3.76 0.83
N ALA A 139 -1.69 -2.47 0.76
CA ALA A 139 -1.16 -1.58 -0.28
C ALA A 139 0.37 -1.49 -0.25
N GLY A 140 0.97 -1.45 0.95
CA GLY A 140 2.42 -1.45 1.13
C GLY A 140 3.10 -2.71 0.57
N ILE A 141 2.42 -3.86 0.61
CA ILE A 141 2.94 -5.12 0.07
C ILE A 141 2.87 -5.13 -1.45
N LEU A 142 1.72 -4.76 -2.02
CA LEU A 142 1.57 -4.65 -3.48
C LEU A 142 2.60 -3.69 -4.08
N LYS A 143 2.91 -2.60 -3.38
CA LYS A 143 3.96 -1.66 -3.79
C LYS A 143 5.33 -2.34 -3.82
N ARG A 144 5.72 -3.05 -2.76
CA ARG A 144 7.02 -3.76 -2.70
C ARG A 144 7.18 -4.79 -3.82
N GLU A 145 6.12 -5.56 -4.09
CA GLU A 145 6.12 -6.54 -5.19
C GLU A 145 6.29 -5.85 -6.55
N SER A 146 5.55 -4.75 -6.77
CA SER A 146 5.65 -3.96 -8.00
C SER A 146 7.06 -3.37 -8.18
N ASP A 147 7.63 -2.78 -7.13
CA ASP A 147 8.98 -2.20 -7.15
C ASP A 147 10.04 -3.26 -7.48
N ALA A 148 9.92 -4.48 -6.93
CA ALA A 148 10.82 -5.58 -7.24
C ALA A 148 10.75 -6.00 -8.72
N ALA A 149 9.56 -6.05 -9.30
CA ALA A 149 9.36 -6.34 -10.71
C ALA A 149 9.94 -5.22 -11.61
N TYR A 150 9.70 -3.96 -11.25
CA TYR A 150 10.26 -2.82 -11.98
C TYR A 150 11.79 -2.82 -11.99
N ASN A 151 12.41 -3.08 -10.84
CA ASN A 151 13.88 -3.15 -10.74
C ASN A 151 14.47 -4.25 -11.64
N ALA A 152 13.85 -5.44 -11.67
CA ALA A 152 14.30 -6.51 -12.56
C ALA A 152 14.16 -6.16 -14.05
N ILE A 153 13.10 -5.44 -14.42
CA ILE A 153 12.92 -4.95 -15.80
C ILE A 153 14.03 -3.96 -16.17
N ASP A 154 14.39 -3.06 -15.26
CA ASP A 154 15.44 -2.07 -15.51
C ASP A 154 16.83 -2.72 -15.65
N GLU A 155 17.16 -3.67 -14.76
CA GLU A 155 18.41 -4.45 -14.86
C GLU A 155 18.50 -5.24 -16.18
N LEU A 156 17.40 -5.81 -16.67
CA LEU A 156 17.38 -6.49 -17.96
C LEU A 156 17.63 -5.53 -19.13
N ARG A 157 17.06 -4.32 -19.07
CA ARG A 157 17.22 -3.29 -20.10
C ARG A 157 18.66 -2.79 -20.17
N ILE A 158 19.28 -2.51 -19.02
CA ILE A 158 20.65 -1.97 -18.95
C ILE A 158 21.69 -3.06 -19.22
N GLY A 159 21.45 -4.30 -18.80
CA GLY A 159 22.39 -5.39 -18.96
C GLY A 159 22.24 -6.13 -20.31
N PRO A 160 21.63 -7.33 -20.33
CA PRO A 160 21.61 -8.19 -21.52
C PRO A 160 20.99 -7.54 -22.77
N ILE A 161 19.97 -6.70 -22.61
CA ILE A 161 19.26 -6.11 -23.76
C ILE A 161 20.11 -5.02 -24.44
N ALA A 162 20.86 -4.23 -23.68
CA ALA A 162 21.72 -3.18 -24.22
C ALA A 162 23.12 -3.67 -24.62
N MET A 163 23.46 -4.93 -24.33
CA MET A 163 24.77 -5.50 -24.64
C MET A 163 25.04 -5.52 -26.15
N PRO A 164 26.23 -5.08 -26.62
CA PRO A 164 26.64 -5.24 -28.00
C PRO A 164 26.64 -6.71 -28.43
N LYS A 165 26.15 -6.99 -29.64
CA LYS A 165 25.89 -8.37 -30.12
C LYS A 165 27.16 -9.21 -30.30
N ASP A 166 28.30 -8.56 -30.43
CA ASP A 166 29.63 -9.14 -30.62
C ASP A 166 30.35 -9.43 -29.30
N THR A 167 29.89 -8.88 -28.16
CA THR A 167 30.54 -9.02 -26.85
C THR A 167 30.87 -10.48 -26.50
N GLU A 168 29.91 -11.39 -26.66
CA GLU A 168 30.10 -12.81 -26.34
C GLU A 168 31.08 -13.50 -27.29
N TRP A 169 31.05 -13.13 -28.57
CA TRP A 169 31.97 -13.65 -29.59
C TRP A 169 33.40 -13.19 -29.33
N THR A 170 33.60 -11.90 -29.08
CA THR A 170 34.90 -11.33 -28.76
C THR A 170 35.48 -11.97 -27.50
N HIS A 171 34.67 -12.14 -26.45
CA HIS A 171 35.11 -12.81 -25.22
C HIS A 171 35.44 -14.30 -25.46
N PHE A 172 34.72 -15.00 -26.34
CA PHE A 172 35.03 -16.39 -26.70
C PHE A 172 36.38 -16.50 -27.41
N VAL A 173 36.61 -15.65 -28.43
CA VAL A 173 37.85 -15.61 -29.20
C VAL A 173 39.07 -15.24 -28.32
N GLN A 174 38.91 -14.31 -27.39
CA GLN A 174 39.99 -13.92 -26.47
C GLN A 174 40.36 -14.99 -25.44
N LYS A 175 39.44 -15.92 -25.14
CA LYS A 175 39.64 -16.93 -24.08
C LYS A 175 40.17 -18.27 -24.60
N ASP A 176 39.93 -18.58 -25.87
CA ASP A 176 40.35 -19.85 -26.46
C ASP A 176 41.68 -19.68 -27.20
N ASP A 177 42.71 -20.39 -26.72
CA ASP A 177 44.08 -20.34 -27.26
C ASP A 177 44.20 -20.81 -28.73
N HIS A 178 43.16 -21.45 -29.28
CA HIS A 178 43.14 -21.87 -30.69
C HIS A 178 42.76 -20.74 -31.64
N PHE A 179 42.25 -19.61 -31.14
CA PHE A 179 41.88 -18.46 -31.95
C PHE A 179 42.93 -17.36 -31.85
N VAL A 180 43.02 -16.57 -32.92
CA VAL A 180 43.88 -15.38 -32.96
C VAL A 180 43.02 -14.17 -32.68
N ASP A 181 43.41 -13.36 -31.70
CA ASP A 181 42.72 -12.12 -31.38
C ASP A 181 42.69 -11.18 -32.61
N PRO A 182 41.51 -10.73 -33.07
CA PRO A 182 41.36 -9.81 -34.19
C PRO A 182 42.06 -8.46 -34.00
N GLU A 183 42.36 -8.07 -32.74
CA GLU A 183 43.12 -6.86 -32.44
C GLU A 183 44.62 -7.02 -32.75
N ILE A 184 45.13 -8.25 -32.89
CA ILE A 184 46.52 -8.49 -33.28
C ILE A 184 46.67 -8.20 -34.78
N PRO A 185 47.53 -7.24 -35.17
CA PRO A 185 47.70 -6.91 -36.57
C PRO A 185 48.34 -8.07 -37.34
N VAL A 186 47.92 -8.24 -38.60
CA VAL A 186 48.55 -9.19 -39.51
C VAL A 186 50.03 -8.81 -39.68
N ARG A 187 50.92 -9.76 -39.40
CA ARG A 187 52.36 -9.56 -39.49
C ARG A 187 52.78 -9.26 -40.93
N SER A 188 53.47 -8.15 -41.16
CA SER A 188 54.17 -7.91 -42.42
C SER A 188 55.63 -8.35 -42.30
N ALA A 189 56.21 -8.88 -43.39
CA ALA A 189 57.61 -9.28 -43.44
C ALA A 189 58.56 -8.11 -43.12
N ASP A 190 58.19 -6.89 -43.52
CA ASP A 190 58.98 -5.67 -43.30
C ASP A 190 59.16 -5.33 -41.81
N GLN A 191 58.28 -5.85 -40.95
CA GLN A 191 58.30 -5.60 -39.51
C GLN A 191 59.04 -6.70 -38.73
N ILE A 192 59.54 -7.73 -39.41
CA ILE A 192 60.24 -8.86 -38.77
C ILE A 192 61.73 -8.61 -38.85
N HIS A 193 62.34 -8.31 -37.69
CA HIS A 193 63.78 -8.23 -37.55
C HIS A 193 64.36 -9.55 -37.07
N TYR A 194 65.40 -10.05 -37.74
CA TYR A 194 66.11 -11.27 -37.34
C TYR A 194 67.62 -11.04 -37.22
N PRO A 195 68.32 -11.79 -36.34
CA PRO A 195 69.76 -11.62 -36.16
C PRO A 195 70.53 -11.81 -37.46
N GLY A 196 71.38 -10.84 -37.82
CA GLY A 196 72.19 -10.87 -39.03
C GLY A 196 71.51 -10.32 -40.28
N GLN A 197 70.26 -9.85 -40.21
CA GLN A 197 69.57 -9.15 -41.31
C GLN A 197 70.40 -7.97 -41.84
N ASP A 198 70.96 -7.16 -40.94
CA ASP A 198 71.74 -5.96 -41.29
C ASP A 198 73.24 -6.25 -41.46
N HIS A 199 73.65 -7.53 -41.45
CA HIS A 199 75.06 -7.88 -41.62
C HIS A 199 75.56 -7.47 -43.01
N LEU A 200 76.76 -6.88 -43.10
CA LEU A 200 77.31 -6.30 -44.34
C LEU A 200 77.38 -7.29 -45.50
N THR A 201 77.53 -8.59 -45.22
CA THR A 201 77.55 -9.65 -46.25
C THR A 201 76.18 -9.96 -46.84
N CYS A 202 75.10 -9.58 -46.15
CA CYS A 202 73.72 -9.78 -46.57
C CYS A 202 73.14 -8.54 -47.28
N GLN A 203 73.88 -7.42 -47.30
CA GLN A 203 73.48 -6.22 -48.02
C GLN A 203 73.75 -6.38 -49.52
N GLU A 204 72.80 -5.91 -50.33
CA GLU A 204 72.92 -5.90 -51.77
C GLU A 204 73.97 -4.89 -52.24
N ILE A 205 75.07 -5.37 -52.82
CA ILE A 205 76.12 -4.51 -53.38
C ILE A 205 75.69 -3.96 -54.74
N ARG A 206 74.89 -4.73 -55.51
CA ARG A 206 74.32 -4.32 -56.79
C ARG A 206 73.06 -5.13 -57.10
N ALA A 207 71.91 -4.46 -57.14
CA ALA A 207 70.63 -5.05 -57.50
C ALA A 207 70.14 -4.54 -58.87
N GLY A 208 69.40 -5.38 -59.59
CA GLY A 208 68.82 -5.06 -60.89
C GLY A 208 68.12 -6.28 -61.48
N LEU A 209 67.19 -6.07 -62.41
CA LEU A 209 66.53 -7.19 -63.08
C LEU A 209 67.53 -8.00 -63.90
N LEU A 210 67.52 -9.31 -63.74
CA LEU A 210 68.38 -10.20 -64.50
C LEU A 210 67.74 -10.51 -65.83
N GLU A 211 68.16 -9.79 -66.87
CA GLU A 211 67.59 -10.01 -68.19
C GLU A 211 68.15 -11.28 -68.84
N ARG A 212 67.24 -12.16 -69.27
CA ARG A 212 67.59 -13.35 -70.04
C ARG A 212 67.44 -13.06 -71.52
N LYS A 213 68.50 -13.34 -72.29
CA LYS A 213 68.45 -13.28 -73.75
C LYS A 213 67.79 -14.53 -74.32
N SER A 214 66.70 -14.36 -75.06
CA SER A 214 66.06 -15.48 -75.75
C SER A 214 66.89 -15.91 -76.98
N LYS A 215 67.19 -17.22 -77.10
CA LYS A 215 68.04 -17.80 -78.15
C LYS A 215 67.54 -17.49 -79.56
N TYR A 216 66.22 -17.44 -79.73
CA TYR A 216 65.58 -17.32 -81.04
C TYR A 216 65.19 -15.89 -81.39
N LEU A 217 64.62 -15.14 -80.43
CA LEU A 217 64.16 -13.77 -80.65
C LEU A 217 65.25 -12.72 -80.43
N LYS A 218 66.39 -13.08 -79.84
CA LYS A 218 67.53 -12.20 -79.50
C LYS A 218 67.15 -10.95 -78.69
N SER A 219 65.92 -10.85 -78.20
CA SER A 219 65.46 -9.83 -77.27
C SER A 219 65.80 -10.23 -75.84
N TYR A 220 65.96 -9.21 -75.01
CA TYR A 220 66.12 -9.35 -73.58
C TYR A 220 64.74 -9.24 -72.92
N THR A 221 64.45 -10.15 -72.00
CA THR A 221 63.24 -10.11 -71.19
C THR A 221 63.66 -10.28 -69.73
N ALA A 222 63.04 -9.50 -68.85
CA ALA A 222 63.18 -9.63 -67.41
C ALA A 222 62.99 -11.09 -66.98
N GLY A 223 64.09 -11.73 -66.56
CA GLY A 223 64.10 -12.99 -65.85
C GLY A 223 64.23 -12.71 -64.36
N TRP A 224 63.72 -13.64 -63.56
CA TRP A 224 63.77 -13.61 -62.09
C TRP A 224 65.17 -13.23 -61.56
#